data_AF-A0A9J6ZUD6-F1
#
_entry.id   AF-A0A9J6ZUD6-F1
#
_cell.length_a   1.000
_cell.length_b   1.000
_cell.length_c   1.000
_cell.angle_alpha   90.00
_cell.angle_beta   90.00
_cell.angle_gamma   90.00
#
_symmetry.space_group_name_H-M   'P 1'
#
loop_
_entity.id
_entity.type
_entity.pdbx_description
1 polymer ?
#
loop_
_entity_poly.entity_id
_entity_poly.type
_entity_poly.pdbx_seq_one_letter_code
_entity_poly.pdbx_strand_id
1 'polypeptide(L)'
;MKSATHATSLFTAIPLSLLLLAGCSSTTQQEEQLNNPDWVMEKVEEAYKKKEYERAFHLLFPVAVAGDARAQYTLGYLYHHGFGVEKDDQQAMQWIQRAAAQGHAKAIKALKNR
;
A
#
# COMPACT_ATOMS: atom_id res chain seq x y z
N MET A 1 5.08 -3.97 -63.14
CA MET A 1 4.72 -4.10 -61.71
C MET A 1 5.01 -2.78 -61.04
N LYS A 2 4.11 -2.33 -60.18
CA LYS A 2 3.85 -0.94 -59.79
C LYS A 2 5.00 -0.34 -58.93
N SER A 3 5.26 0.95 -59.15
CA SER A 3 5.50 2.09 -58.22
C SER A 3 6.16 1.81 -56.86
N ALA A 4 6.94 2.69 -56.21
CA ALA A 4 7.09 4.15 -56.22
C ALA A 4 8.30 4.47 -55.31
N THR A 5 9.28 5.29 -55.71
CA THR A 5 9.43 6.72 -55.33
C THR A 5 9.35 7.07 -53.83
N HIS A 6 10.52 7.51 -53.30
CA HIS A 6 10.78 8.56 -52.30
C HIS A 6 10.56 8.37 -50.78
N ALA A 7 11.39 9.14 -50.05
CA ALA A 7 11.43 9.51 -48.62
C ALA A 7 12.43 8.67 -47.79
N THR A 8 13.63 9.12 -47.38
CA THR A 8 14.02 10.41 -46.78
C THR A 8 13.00 10.97 -45.80
N SER A 9 13.12 10.61 -44.53
CA SER A 9 12.76 11.43 -43.36
C SER A 9 13.17 10.65 -42.11
N LEU A 10 14.30 11.00 -41.49
CA LEU A 10 14.33 11.74 -40.22
C LEU A 10 13.49 11.03 -39.15
N PHE A 11 14.20 10.38 -38.22
CA PHE A 11 13.99 10.44 -36.76
C PHE A 11 12.70 11.17 -36.33
N THR A 12 11.53 10.59 -36.63
CA THR A 12 10.26 11.12 -36.16
C THR A 12 10.13 10.69 -34.72
N ALA A 13 10.08 11.69 -33.83
CA ALA A 13 9.66 11.57 -32.45
C ALA A 13 8.50 10.57 -32.35
N ILE A 14 8.80 9.43 -31.72
CA ILE A 14 7.81 8.40 -31.44
C ILE A 14 6.78 9.02 -30.50
N PRO A 15 5.47 8.98 -30.81
CA PRO A 15 4.44 9.48 -29.91
C PRO A 15 4.47 8.69 -28.60
N LEU A 16 4.29 9.39 -27.48
CA LEU A 16 4.32 8.86 -26.10
C LEU A 16 3.35 7.68 -25.85
N SER A 17 2.51 7.33 -26.82
CA SER A 17 1.59 6.18 -26.78
C SER A 17 2.25 4.83 -27.13
N LEU A 18 3.51 4.78 -27.59
CA LEU A 18 4.16 3.53 -28.02
C LEU A 18 5.39 3.12 -27.18
N LEU A 19 5.36 3.38 -25.87
CA LEU A 19 6.38 2.90 -24.90
C LEU A 19 5.79 1.79 -24.01
N LEU A 20 5.34 0.68 -24.62
CA LEU A 20 4.64 -0.39 -23.89
C LEU A 20 5.27 -1.80 -24.00
N LEU A 21 6.55 -1.95 -24.31
CA LEU A 21 7.20 -3.28 -24.34
C LEU A 21 8.67 -3.26 -23.84
N ALA A 22 8.92 -2.62 -22.71
CA ALA A 22 10.14 -2.86 -21.93
C ALA A 22 9.79 -2.96 -20.43
N GLY A 23 9.45 -4.19 -20.01
CA GLY A 23 9.68 -4.69 -18.64
C GLY A 23 9.19 -3.84 -17.47
N CYS A 24 7.90 -3.51 -17.38
CA CYS A 24 7.34 -2.93 -16.16
C CYS A 24 5.85 -3.30 -15.99
N SER A 25 5.56 -4.59 -15.79
CA SER A 25 4.19 -5.04 -15.49
C SER A 25 3.87 -5.06 -13.99
N SER A 26 4.83 -4.80 -13.10
CA SER A 26 4.63 -4.94 -11.65
C SER A 26 4.05 -3.69 -10.97
N THR A 27 4.14 -2.51 -11.57
CA THR A 27 3.89 -1.25 -10.85
C THR A 27 2.49 -0.67 -11.05
N THR A 28 1.71 -1.15 -12.03
CA THR A 28 0.33 -0.63 -12.26
C THR A 28 -0.75 -1.46 -11.59
N GLN A 29 -0.52 -2.74 -11.27
CA GLN A 29 -1.53 -3.56 -10.58
C GLN A 29 -1.64 -3.26 -9.08
N GLN A 30 -0.61 -2.65 -8.47
CA GLN A 30 -0.57 -2.46 -7.02
C GLN A 30 -1.42 -1.27 -6.53
N GLU A 31 -1.58 -0.21 -7.32
CA GLU A 31 -2.28 1.02 -6.89
C GLU A 31 -3.81 0.87 -6.91
N GLU A 32 -4.38 0.13 -7.86
CA GLU A 32 -5.84 -0.09 -7.94
C GLU A 32 -6.34 -1.05 -6.83
N GLN A 33 -5.46 -1.89 -6.30
CA GLN A 33 -5.80 -2.91 -5.30
C GLN A 33 -5.83 -2.35 -3.86
N LEU A 34 -5.19 -1.21 -3.59
CA LEU A 34 -5.21 -0.57 -2.27
C LEU A 34 -6.58 0.04 -1.89
N ASN A 35 -7.48 0.20 -2.86
CA ASN A 35 -8.86 0.66 -2.62
C ASN A 35 -9.78 -0.43 -2.05
N ASN A 36 -9.32 -1.69 -1.97
CA ASN A 36 -10.08 -2.77 -1.37
C ASN A 36 -9.47 -3.16 0.00
N PRO A 37 -10.12 -2.82 1.13
CA PRO A 37 -9.56 -3.07 2.46
C PRO A 37 -9.42 -4.57 2.76
N ASP A 38 -10.24 -5.44 2.17
CA ASP A 38 -10.15 -6.89 2.44
C ASP A 38 -8.94 -7.52 1.74
N TRP A 39 -8.61 -7.06 0.53
CA TRP A 39 -7.37 -7.46 -0.16
C TRP A 39 -6.13 -7.00 0.61
N VAL A 40 -6.15 -5.79 1.15
CA VAL A 40 -5.02 -5.24 1.92
C VAL A 40 -4.75 -6.10 3.15
N MET A 41 -5.80 -6.48 3.89
CA MET A 41 -5.61 -7.31 5.09
C MET A 41 -5.06 -8.71 4.77
N GLU A 42 -5.46 -9.33 3.65
CA GLU A 42 -4.89 -10.60 3.20
C GLU A 42 -3.37 -10.48 2.92
N LYS A 43 -2.96 -9.41 2.23
CA LYS A 43 -1.54 -9.17 1.92
C LYS A 43 -0.72 -8.80 3.15
N VAL A 44 -1.33 -8.09 4.09
CA VAL A 44 -0.73 -7.84 5.40
C VAL A 44 -0.47 -9.18 6.09
N GLU A 45 -1.45 -10.07 6.20
CA GLU A 45 -1.24 -11.39 6.81
C GLU A 45 -0.13 -12.21 6.12
N GLU A 46 -0.06 -12.17 4.80
CA GLU A 46 1.03 -12.78 4.04
C GLU A 46 2.40 -12.18 4.39
N ALA A 47 2.50 -10.86 4.45
CA ALA A 47 3.72 -10.15 4.84
C ALA A 47 4.13 -10.49 6.29
N TYR A 48 3.17 -10.61 7.21
CA TYR A 48 3.42 -11.05 8.59
C TYR A 48 3.99 -12.47 8.65
N LYS A 49 3.46 -13.41 7.85
CA LYS A 49 3.98 -14.78 7.77
C LYS A 49 5.43 -14.82 7.25
N LYS A 50 5.75 -13.94 6.29
CA LYS A 50 7.10 -13.80 5.74
C LYS A 50 8.02 -12.92 6.58
N LYS A 51 7.49 -12.29 7.64
CA LYS A 51 8.18 -11.29 8.48
C LYS A 51 8.63 -10.05 7.69
N GLU A 52 7.96 -9.74 6.59
CA GLU A 52 8.15 -8.55 5.75
C GLU A 52 7.35 -7.37 6.32
N TYR A 53 7.68 -6.93 7.54
CA TYR A 53 6.85 -5.95 8.26
C TYR A 53 6.87 -4.55 7.64
N GLU A 54 7.97 -4.15 7.01
CA GLU A 54 8.08 -2.88 6.29
C GLU A 54 7.05 -2.82 5.15
N ARG A 55 6.90 -3.93 4.40
CA ARG A 55 5.86 -4.05 3.38
C ARG A 55 4.47 -3.98 3.98
N ALA A 56 4.23 -4.64 5.11
CA ALA A 56 2.95 -4.56 5.82
C ALA A 56 2.62 -3.11 6.23
N PHE A 57 3.61 -2.36 6.71
CA PHE A 57 3.46 -0.95 7.05
C PHE A 57 3.04 -0.12 5.83
N HIS A 58 3.76 -0.26 4.71
CA HIS A 58 3.46 0.48 3.48
C HIS A 58 2.06 0.18 2.94
N LEU A 59 1.56 -1.04 3.09
CA LEU A 59 0.20 -1.41 2.71
C LEU A 59 -0.86 -0.84 3.67
N LEU A 60 -0.59 -0.86 4.98
CA LEU A 60 -1.52 -0.40 6.01
C LEU A 60 -1.64 1.12 6.10
N PHE A 61 -0.53 1.84 5.92
CA PHE A 61 -0.47 3.29 6.10
C PHE A 61 -1.55 4.05 5.30
N PRO A 62 -1.68 3.90 3.97
CA PRO A 62 -2.70 4.60 3.20
C PRO A 62 -4.13 4.22 3.62
N VAL A 63 -4.38 2.95 3.97
CA VAL A 63 -5.70 2.47 4.39
C VAL A 63 -6.09 2.99 5.77
N ALA A 64 -5.12 3.06 6.69
CA ALA A 64 -5.32 3.65 8.02
C ALA A 64 -5.59 5.16 7.93
N VAL A 65 -4.90 5.85 7.00
CA VAL A 65 -5.13 7.27 6.69
C VAL A 65 -6.51 7.48 6.04
N ALA A 66 -6.96 6.56 5.19
CA ALA A 66 -8.31 6.57 4.61
C ALA A 66 -9.43 6.33 5.65
N GLY A 67 -9.06 5.96 6.89
CA GLY A 67 -9.98 5.89 8.01
C GLY A 67 -10.38 4.48 8.44
N ASP A 68 -9.85 3.41 7.82
CA ASP A 68 -10.25 2.05 8.22
C ASP A 68 -9.77 1.72 9.64
N ALA A 69 -10.70 1.40 10.53
CA ALA A 69 -10.42 1.16 11.94
C ALA A 69 -9.58 -0.12 12.18
N ARG A 70 -9.68 -1.14 11.31
CA ARG A 70 -8.86 -2.36 11.40
C ARG A 70 -7.41 -2.03 11.04
N ALA A 71 -7.20 -1.27 9.97
CA ALA A 71 -5.89 -0.83 9.54
C ALA A 71 -5.23 0.09 10.57
N GLN A 72 -5.96 1.05 11.14
CA GLN A 72 -5.47 1.91 12.21
C GLN A 72 -5.00 1.11 13.43
N TYR A 73 -5.79 0.12 13.89
CA TYR A 73 -5.38 -0.74 15.00
C TYR A 73 -4.11 -1.54 14.67
N THR A 74 -4.04 -2.10 13.46
CA THR A 74 -2.89 -2.91 13.02
C THR A 74 -1.64 -2.05 12.86
N LEU A 75 -1.77 -0.82 12.34
CA LEU A 75 -0.68 0.15 12.25
C LEU A 75 -0.16 0.54 13.65
N GLY A 76 -1.07 0.76 14.59
CA GLY A 76 -0.70 1.01 15.99
C GLY A 76 0.04 -0.18 16.61
N TYR A 77 -0.34 -1.40 16.27
CA TYR A 77 0.37 -2.61 16.70
C TYR A 77 1.80 -2.69 16.12
N LEU A 78 2.01 -2.31 14.85
CA LEU A 78 3.35 -2.24 14.25
C LEU A 78 4.26 -1.26 14.99
N TYR A 79 3.78 -0.05 15.26
CA TYR A 79 4.53 0.96 16.03
C TYR A 79 4.85 0.50 17.45
N HIS A 80 3.92 -0.18 18.13
CA HIS A 80 4.14 -0.65 19.50
C HIS A 80 5.26 -1.70 19.61
N HIS A 81 5.41 -2.53 18.57
CA HIS A 81 6.41 -3.60 18.56
C HIS A 81 7.68 -3.25 17.76
N GLY A 82 7.68 -2.14 17.03
CA GLY A 82 8.79 -1.77 16.13
C GLY A 82 8.89 -2.72 14.92
N PHE A 83 7.76 -3.14 14.36
CA PHE A 83 7.74 -4.05 13.22
C PHE A 83 7.77 -3.27 11.91
N GLY A 84 8.92 -3.30 11.23
CA GLY A 84 9.11 -2.61 9.94
C GLY A 84 9.24 -1.09 10.06
N VAL A 85 9.13 -0.58 11.29
CA VAL A 85 9.29 0.83 11.67
C VAL A 85 9.96 0.89 13.04
N GLU A 86 10.52 2.04 13.40
CA GLU A 86 11.02 2.27 14.75
C GLU A 86 9.88 2.15 15.77
N LYS A 87 10.18 1.56 16.92
CA LYS A 87 9.19 1.42 17.99
C LYS A 87 8.83 2.81 18.52
N ASP A 88 7.55 3.13 18.46
CA ASP A 88 7.01 4.39 18.98
C ASP A 88 5.66 4.14 19.65
N ASP A 89 5.67 4.04 20.98
CA ASP A 89 4.48 3.79 21.77
C ASP A 89 3.50 4.98 21.75
N GLN A 90 3.97 6.20 21.49
CA GLN A 90 3.11 7.38 21.39
C GLN A 90 2.32 7.34 20.07
N GLN A 91 3.00 7.10 18.95
CA GLN A 91 2.34 6.90 17.65
C GLN A 91 1.39 5.70 17.69
N ALA A 92 1.81 4.59 18.29
CA ALA A 92 0.97 3.41 18.47
C ALA A 92 -0.35 3.76 19.18
N MET A 93 -0.26 4.48 20.30
CA MET A 93 -1.42 4.89 21.08
C MET A 93 -2.35 5.81 20.29
N GLN A 94 -1.82 6.75 19.51
CA GLN A 94 -2.63 7.64 18.68
C GLN A 94 -3.45 6.86 17.64
N TRP A 95 -2.84 5.90 16.96
CA TRP A 95 -3.55 5.06 15.98
C TRP A 95 -4.59 4.14 16.64
N ILE A 96 -4.26 3.54 17.78
CA ILE A 96 -5.19 2.70 18.55
C ILE A 96 -6.38 3.53 19.06
N GLN A 97 -6.16 4.77 19.51
CA GLN A 97 -7.23 5.68 19.93
C GLN A 97 -8.17 6.03 18.77
N ARG A 98 -7.64 6.29 17.57
CA ARG A 98 -8.47 6.53 16.37
C ARG A 98 -9.34 5.30 16.05
N ALA A 99 -8.77 4.10 16.08
CA ALA A 99 -9.52 2.87 15.86
C ALA A 99 -10.60 2.65 16.93
N ALA A 100 -10.28 2.91 18.20
CA ALA A 100 -11.22 2.77 19.30
C ALA A 100 -12.37 3.79 19.24
N ALA A 101 -12.09 5.02 18.81
CA ALA A 101 -13.11 6.05 18.58
C ALA A 101 -14.14 5.63 17.53
N GLN A 102 -13.74 4.79 16.57
CA GLN A 102 -14.62 4.19 15.56
C GLN A 102 -15.32 2.90 16.04
N GLY A 103 -15.18 2.53 17.32
CA GLY A 103 -15.83 1.33 17.85
C GLY A 103 -15.05 0.02 17.64
N HIS A 104 -13.79 0.06 17.17
CA HIS A 104 -13.04 -1.17 16.92
C HIS A 104 -12.78 -1.94 18.22
N ALA A 105 -13.40 -3.11 18.36
CA ALA A 105 -13.46 -3.85 19.63
C ALA A 105 -12.07 -4.18 20.21
N LYS A 106 -11.11 -4.61 19.38
CA LYS A 106 -9.74 -4.90 19.84
C LYS A 106 -9.01 -3.64 20.31
N ALA A 107 -9.26 -2.50 19.65
CA ALA A 107 -8.66 -1.24 20.03
C ALA A 107 -9.23 -0.73 21.37
N ILE A 108 -10.55 -0.79 21.54
CA ILE A 108 -11.22 -0.45 22.82
C ILE A 108 -10.68 -1.34 23.95
N LYS A 109 -10.56 -2.64 23.72
CA LYS A 109 -9.99 -3.57 24.70
C LYS A 109 -8.54 -3.24 25.03
N ALA A 110 -7.72 -2.92 24.02
CA ALA A 110 -6.32 -2.55 24.22
C ALA A 110 -6.18 -1.28 25.08
N LEU A 111 -7.07 -0.29 24.90
CA LEU A 111 -7.08 0.91 25.75
C LEU A 111 -7.57 0.67 27.17
N LYS A 112 -8.49 -0.29 27.36
CA LYS A 112 -9.02 -0.65 28.69
C LYS A 112 -8.03 -1.46 29.52
N ASN A 113 -7.16 -2.23 28.86
CA ASN A 113 -6.19 -3.11 29.50
C ASN A 113 -4.79 -2.47 29.64
N ARG A 114 -4.69 -1.14 29.49
CA ARG A 114 -3.43 -0.39 29.58
C ARG A 114 -3.02 -0.13 31.03
#